data_AF-A0AAD3RNG0-F1
#
_entry.id   AF-A0AAD3RNG0-F1
#
_cell.length_a   1.000
_cell.length_b   1.000
_cell.length_c   1.000
_cell.angle_alpha   90.00
_cell.angle_beta   90.00
_cell.angle_gamma   90.00
#
_symmetry.space_group_name_H-M   'P 1'
#
loop_
_entity.id
_entity.type
_entity.pdbx_description
1 polymer ?
#
loop_
_entity_poly.entity_id
_entity_poly.type
_entity_poly.pdbx_seq_one_letter_code
_entity_poly.pdbx_strand_id
1 'polypeptide(L)'
;MGGIKIEEWRKPENVVLLLQWIHYEAGFLICTTIGIIFVVLVPIIGTCFCVCRCCENCGGEMHQRQRKNADCQRGFYTASLIATSIFIILGVLVAYTANHNISAQIKSTRRLINTNMRDLKTFANNTPAYTTAKNKVLSDLDNIGPLLGGRIHSQLEKDVVPSLDTALRMAGAMRETKEALENVSSSLEVLQEGSGKLQASLMGERASLSNTLSDPACTNGAVSHTCNTIRSTLTQLGANADFSRLTDVSHALANVNTVLRTDLSNIVQKGYSSFNDTPKLVKEQTKNIVGALPRVKGMLDKIGAEITGFSKMFPVEASLANFTIFLSQGQRNIESFYPQIDQMDFYRWIGCVAVLCMVVLVLAFNILGLLCGTCGYDKQATPTARGCLSNTGGNLLMAGVGFSFIFAWVLMGIVTTLFVVGGNVEKLMCEPLANRQLFKIIDTPFLVHPAKKNFLPGMLFQNPNIDLTLGSM
;
A
#
# COMPACT_ATOMS: atom_id res chain seq x y z
N MET A 1 51.23 4.54 -37.76
CA MET A 1 51.96 4.66 -36.48
C MET A 1 52.31 6.13 -36.28
N GLY A 2 51.41 6.90 -35.66
CA GLY A 2 51.69 8.28 -35.29
C GLY A 2 52.46 8.29 -33.97
N GLY A 3 53.72 8.71 -34.01
CA GLY A 3 54.55 8.87 -32.82
C GLY A 3 53.89 9.84 -31.84
N ILE A 4 53.65 9.37 -30.62
CA ILE A 4 53.12 10.16 -29.51
C ILE A 4 54.17 11.24 -29.20
N LYS A 5 53.85 12.51 -29.49
CA LYS A 5 54.76 13.64 -29.26
C LYS A 5 54.85 13.93 -27.77
N ILE A 6 56.01 13.67 -27.18
CA ILE A 6 56.35 13.87 -25.76
C ILE A 6 56.12 15.33 -25.31
N GLU A 7 56.11 16.30 -26.24
CA GLU A 7 55.89 17.72 -25.94
C GLU A 7 54.46 18.06 -25.46
N GLU A 8 53.45 17.23 -25.80
CA GLU A 8 52.07 17.47 -25.38
C GLU A 8 51.85 17.24 -23.87
N TRP A 9 52.67 16.38 -23.26
CA TRP A 9 52.66 16.10 -21.82
C TRP A 9 53.29 17.20 -20.96
N ARG A 10 54.11 18.10 -21.55
CA ARG A 10 54.83 19.14 -20.81
C ARG A 10 53.97 20.40 -20.55
N LYS A 11 52.73 20.44 -21.04
CA LYS A 11 51.80 21.53 -20.68
C LYS A 11 51.53 21.48 -19.16
N PRO A 12 51.63 22.60 -18.44
CA PRO A 12 51.47 22.63 -16.98
C PRO A 12 50.12 22.08 -16.53
N GLU A 13 49.06 22.28 -17.32
CA GLU A 13 47.72 21.74 -17.09
C GLU A 13 47.69 20.20 -17.10
N ASN A 14 48.40 19.57 -18.05
CA ASN A 14 48.49 18.11 -18.16
C ASN A 14 49.33 17.51 -17.03
N VAL A 15 50.37 18.22 -16.59
CA VAL A 15 51.20 17.81 -15.44
C VAL A 15 50.43 17.90 -14.13
N VAL A 16 49.63 18.94 -13.93
CA VAL A 16 48.76 19.08 -12.74
C VAL A 16 47.66 18.02 -12.72
N LEU A 17 47.02 17.74 -13.87
CA LEU A 17 46.04 16.65 -14.00
C LEU A 17 46.66 15.28 -13.74
N LEU A 18 47.86 15.02 -14.25
CA LEU A 18 48.59 13.77 -14.00
C LEU A 18 48.95 13.64 -12.51
N LEU A 19 49.40 14.71 -11.86
CA LEU A 19 49.69 14.71 -10.42
C LEU A 19 48.44 14.48 -9.57
N GLN A 20 47.31 15.10 -9.91
CA GLN A 20 46.03 14.84 -9.24
C GLN A 20 45.57 13.40 -9.44
N TRP A 21 45.73 12.86 -10.65
CA TRP A 21 45.39 11.46 -10.96
C TRP A 21 46.29 10.47 -10.19
N ILE A 22 47.59 10.71 -10.14
CA ILE A 22 48.55 9.88 -9.39
C ILE A 22 48.27 9.95 -7.88
N HIS A 23 47.91 11.12 -7.34
CA HIS A 23 47.60 11.25 -5.92
C HIS A 23 46.30 10.53 -5.54
N TYR A 24 45.32 10.54 -6.43
CA TYR A 24 44.05 9.81 -6.29
C TYR A 24 44.23 8.29 -6.42
N GLU A 25 44.99 7.83 -7.41
CA GLU A 25 45.24 6.41 -7.68
C GLU A 25 46.42 5.81 -6.89
N ALA A 26 47.09 6.59 -6.02
CA ALA A 26 48.32 6.14 -5.34
C ALA A 26 48.16 4.80 -4.63
N GLY A 27 47.04 4.59 -3.93
CA GLY A 27 46.72 3.33 -3.27
C GLY A 27 46.54 2.17 -4.25
N PHE A 28 45.85 2.39 -5.36
CA PHE A 28 45.65 1.39 -6.40
C PHE A 28 46.97 1.01 -7.08
N LEU A 29 47.80 2.00 -7.40
CA LEU A 29 49.10 1.79 -8.03
C LEU A 29 50.04 0.97 -7.13
N ILE A 30 50.10 1.28 -5.83
CA ILE A 30 50.93 0.53 -4.87
C ILE A 30 50.46 -0.92 -4.78
N CYS A 31 49.16 -1.16 -4.53
CA CYS A 31 48.61 -2.50 -4.41
C CYS A 31 48.77 -3.31 -5.70
N THR A 32 48.58 -2.69 -6.86
CA THR A 32 48.76 -3.33 -8.17
C THR A 32 50.21 -3.71 -8.40
N THR A 33 51.15 -2.83 -8.04
CA THR A 33 52.59 -3.13 -8.17
C THR A 33 52.98 -4.30 -7.30
N ILE A 34 52.52 -4.35 -6.04
CA ILE A 34 52.74 -5.49 -5.14
C ILE A 34 52.12 -6.77 -5.72
N GLY A 35 50.91 -6.69 -6.26
CA GLY A 35 50.23 -7.82 -6.91
C GLY A 35 51.00 -8.37 -8.11
N ILE A 36 51.48 -7.49 -8.99
CA ILE A 36 52.29 -7.88 -10.17
C ILE A 36 53.61 -8.53 -9.73
N ILE A 37 54.29 -7.95 -8.74
CA ILE A 37 55.51 -8.52 -8.17
C ILE A 37 55.24 -9.94 -7.65
N PHE A 38 54.14 -10.15 -6.93
CA PHE A 38 53.75 -11.48 -6.44
C PHE A 38 53.46 -12.46 -7.59
N VAL A 39 52.69 -12.02 -8.60
CA VAL A 39 52.36 -12.81 -9.80
C VAL A 39 53.60 -13.29 -10.54
N VAL A 40 54.66 -12.48 -10.58
CA VAL A 40 55.92 -12.81 -11.27
C VAL A 40 56.86 -13.61 -10.38
N LEU A 41 57.07 -13.21 -9.13
CA LEU A 41 58.06 -13.83 -8.26
C LEU A 41 57.66 -15.23 -7.78
N VAL A 42 56.38 -15.45 -7.48
CA VAL A 42 55.90 -16.75 -6.96
C VAL A 42 56.17 -17.92 -7.92
N PRO A 43 55.85 -17.84 -9.22
CA PRO A 43 56.19 -18.92 -10.14
C PRO A 43 57.71 -19.08 -10.31
N ILE A 44 58.49 -17.99 -10.34
CA ILE A 44 59.96 -18.06 -10.43
C ILE A 44 60.54 -18.80 -9.21
N ILE A 45 60.12 -18.42 -8.01
CA ILE A 45 60.52 -19.07 -6.76
C ILE A 45 60.06 -20.53 -6.75
N GLY A 46 58.84 -20.82 -7.21
CA GLY A 46 58.31 -22.17 -7.31
C GLY A 46 59.12 -23.06 -8.26
N THR A 47 59.50 -22.56 -9.44
CA THR A 47 60.35 -23.28 -10.40
C THR A 47 61.76 -23.49 -9.84
N CYS A 48 62.36 -22.46 -9.23
CA CYS A 48 63.67 -22.55 -8.59
C CYS A 48 63.65 -23.60 -7.46
N PHE A 49 62.64 -23.55 -6.59
CA PHE A 49 62.47 -24.53 -5.52
C PHE A 49 62.27 -25.96 -6.05
N CYS A 50 61.48 -26.12 -7.12
CA CYS A 50 61.27 -27.40 -7.77
C CYS A 50 62.58 -27.99 -8.32
N VAL A 51 63.36 -27.18 -9.07
CA VAL A 51 64.66 -27.60 -9.63
C VAL A 51 65.66 -27.91 -8.51
N CYS A 52 65.78 -27.05 -7.50
CA CYS A 52 66.66 -27.29 -6.36
C CYS A 52 66.28 -28.59 -5.61
N ARG A 53 64.98 -28.88 -5.48
CA ARG A 53 64.48 -30.12 -4.87
C ARG A 53 64.76 -31.36 -5.74
N CYS A 54 64.65 -31.25 -7.06
CA CYS A 54 65.04 -32.32 -8.00
C CYS A 54 66.55 -32.60 -7.98
N CYS A 55 67.38 -31.60 -7.66
CA CYS A 55 68.83 -31.75 -7.45
C CYS A 55 69.19 -32.12 -6.00
N GLU A 56 68.28 -32.77 -5.26
CA GLU A 56 68.42 -33.22 -3.86
C GLU A 56 68.65 -32.09 -2.81
N ASN A 57 68.70 -30.82 -3.21
CA ASN A 57 68.78 -29.68 -2.30
C ASN A 57 67.37 -29.24 -1.82
N CYS A 58 67.27 -28.22 -0.97
CA CYS A 58 65.98 -27.68 -0.48
C CYS A 58 65.03 -28.76 0.12
N GLY A 59 65.60 -29.70 0.88
CA GLY A 59 64.85 -30.79 1.52
C GLY A 59 64.47 -31.94 0.59
N GLY A 60 65.12 -32.06 -0.58
CA GLY A 60 65.09 -33.24 -1.44
C GLY A 60 65.90 -34.41 -0.84
N GLU A 61 66.99 -34.11 -0.13
CA GLU A 61 67.77 -35.09 0.63
C GLU A 61 66.93 -35.65 1.79
N MET A 62 66.60 -36.95 1.70
CA MET A 62 65.73 -37.63 2.68
C MET A 62 66.44 -37.92 4.02
N HIS A 63 67.73 -37.56 4.13
CA HIS A 63 68.52 -37.70 5.36
C HIS A 63 68.38 -36.47 6.26
N GLN A 64 67.66 -36.63 7.38
CA GLN A 64 67.47 -35.56 8.36
C GLN A 64 68.54 -35.57 9.44
N ARG A 65 69.46 -34.60 9.38
CA ARG A 65 70.45 -34.35 10.44
C ARG A 65 69.74 -33.70 11.64
N GLN A 66 69.62 -34.42 12.76
CA GLN A 66 69.02 -33.87 13.98
C GLN A 66 69.84 -32.69 14.51
N ARG A 67 69.28 -31.47 14.44
CA ARG A 67 69.86 -30.25 15.03
C ARG A 67 69.46 -30.14 16.50
N LYS A 68 70.32 -29.52 17.33
CA LYS A 68 70.12 -29.33 18.78
C LYS A 68 68.76 -28.71 19.18
N ASN A 69 68.11 -27.94 18.29
CA ASN A 69 66.85 -27.23 18.57
C ASN A 69 65.66 -27.72 17.72
N ALA A 70 65.70 -28.95 17.19
CA ALA A 70 64.72 -29.45 16.23
C ALA A 70 63.26 -29.43 16.74
N ASP A 71 63.02 -29.75 18.02
CA ASP A 71 61.66 -29.77 18.60
C ASP A 71 61.04 -28.36 18.70
N CYS A 72 61.83 -27.36 19.10
CA CYS A 72 61.39 -25.97 19.17
C CYS A 72 61.09 -25.41 17.77
N GLN A 73 61.94 -25.69 16.79
CA GLN A 73 61.71 -25.30 15.39
C GLN A 73 60.44 -25.94 14.81
N ARG A 74 60.22 -27.23 15.09
CA ARG A 74 58.99 -27.91 14.66
C ARG A 74 57.75 -27.33 15.32
N GLY A 75 57.80 -27.01 16.62
CA GLY A 75 56.72 -26.33 17.33
C GLY A 75 56.38 -24.98 16.71
N PHE A 76 57.40 -24.16 16.42
CA PHE A 76 57.22 -22.86 15.77
C PHE A 76 56.59 -22.98 14.37
N TYR A 77 57.10 -23.85 13.50
CA TYR A 77 56.53 -24.04 12.15
C TYR A 77 55.10 -24.60 12.20
N THR A 78 54.81 -25.50 13.14
CA THR A 78 53.46 -26.04 13.34
C THR A 78 52.51 -24.93 13.79
N ALA A 79 52.90 -24.11 14.77
CA ALA A 79 52.11 -22.98 15.24
C ALA A 79 51.90 -21.93 14.13
N SER A 80 52.95 -21.61 13.38
CA SER A 80 52.86 -20.70 12.23
C SER A 80 51.90 -21.22 11.18
N LEU A 81 51.96 -22.51 10.83
CA LEU A 81 51.09 -23.11 9.82
C LEU A 81 49.63 -23.14 10.28
N ILE A 82 49.37 -23.41 11.56
CA ILE A 82 48.04 -23.31 12.17
C ILE A 82 47.53 -21.87 12.07
N ALA A 83 48.34 -20.89 12.50
CA ALA A 83 47.96 -19.48 12.46
C ALA A 83 47.63 -19.02 11.03
N THR A 84 48.48 -19.33 10.05
CA THR A 84 48.21 -19.00 8.64
C THR A 84 46.98 -19.72 8.10
N SER A 85 46.75 -20.98 8.49
CA SER A 85 45.55 -21.72 8.06
C SER A 85 44.27 -21.09 8.60
N ILE A 86 44.28 -20.59 9.85
CA ILE A 86 43.14 -19.85 10.43
C ILE A 86 42.86 -18.57 9.62
N PHE A 87 43.88 -17.80 9.26
CA PHE A 87 43.71 -16.60 8.42
C PHE A 87 43.12 -16.94 7.04
N ILE A 88 43.58 -18.02 6.41
CA ILE A 88 43.05 -18.46 5.11
C ILE A 88 41.59 -18.92 5.25
N ILE A 89 41.23 -19.65 6.32
CA ILE A 89 39.84 -20.04 6.59
C ILE A 89 38.94 -18.80 6.71
N LEU A 90 39.37 -17.79 7.48
CA LEU A 90 38.61 -16.54 7.61
C LEU A 90 38.46 -15.85 6.25
N GLY A 91 39.53 -15.80 5.45
CA GLY A 91 39.49 -15.25 4.09
C GLY A 91 38.50 -15.98 3.18
N VAL A 92 38.46 -17.31 3.22
CA VAL A 92 37.50 -18.13 2.45
C VAL A 92 36.06 -17.83 2.88
N LEU A 93 35.78 -17.70 4.19
CA LEU A 93 34.45 -17.37 4.69
C LEU A 93 34.00 -15.97 4.24
N VAL A 94 34.88 -14.98 4.34
CA VAL A 94 34.60 -13.61 3.87
C VAL A 94 34.37 -13.60 2.35
N ALA A 95 35.20 -14.29 1.59
CA ALA A 95 35.04 -14.35 0.13
C ALA A 95 33.76 -15.08 -0.30
N TYR A 96 33.40 -16.18 0.38
CA TYR A 96 32.16 -16.91 0.12
C TYR A 96 30.92 -16.06 0.42
N THR A 97 30.89 -15.40 1.59
CA THR A 97 29.79 -14.53 1.98
C THR A 97 29.68 -13.31 1.06
N ALA A 98 30.80 -12.70 0.68
CA ALA A 98 30.83 -11.62 -0.32
C ALA A 98 30.29 -12.09 -1.68
N ASN A 99 30.71 -13.25 -2.16
CA ASN A 99 30.25 -13.83 -3.42
C ASN A 99 28.72 -14.05 -3.44
N HIS A 100 28.17 -14.54 -2.32
CA HIS A 100 26.73 -14.75 -2.17
C HIS A 100 25.96 -13.42 -2.04
N ASN A 101 26.51 -12.46 -1.29
CA ASN A 101 25.89 -11.16 -1.08
C ASN A 101 25.74 -10.38 -2.41
N ILE A 102 26.73 -10.44 -3.30
CA ILE A 102 26.63 -9.79 -4.62
C ILE A 102 25.39 -10.31 -5.40
N SER A 103 25.20 -11.63 -5.47
CA SER A 103 24.02 -12.23 -6.13
C SER A 103 22.71 -11.78 -5.47
N ALA A 104 22.68 -11.68 -4.14
CA ALA A 104 21.51 -11.18 -3.42
C ALA A 104 21.22 -9.71 -3.73
N GLN A 105 22.26 -8.86 -3.79
CA GLN A 105 22.14 -7.44 -4.10
C GLN A 105 21.69 -7.18 -5.54
N ILE A 106 22.13 -7.99 -6.51
CA ILE A 106 21.64 -7.91 -7.90
C ILE A 106 20.11 -8.11 -7.96
N LYS A 107 19.60 -9.12 -7.24
CA LYS A 107 18.15 -9.37 -7.16
C LYS A 107 17.40 -8.24 -6.46
N SER A 108 17.96 -7.69 -5.38
CA SER A 108 17.38 -6.56 -4.66
C SER A 108 17.31 -5.31 -5.55
N THR A 109 18.40 -5.00 -6.25
CA THR A 109 18.51 -3.86 -7.17
C THR A 109 17.46 -3.94 -8.28
N ARG A 110 17.25 -5.13 -8.86
CA ARG A 110 16.16 -5.36 -9.84
C ARG A 110 14.78 -4.99 -9.30
N ARG A 111 14.46 -5.44 -8.07
CA ARG A 111 13.18 -5.12 -7.44
C ARG A 111 13.03 -3.63 -7.20
N LEU A 112 14.09 -2.97 -6.74
CA LEU A 112 14.09 -1.53 -6.50
C LEU A 112 13.86 -0.74 -7.79
N ILE A 113 14.55 -1.10 -8.89
CA ILE A 113 14.35 -0.47 -10.20
C ILE A 113 12.91 -0.64 -10.68
N ASN A 114 12.36 -1.85 -10.61
CA ASN A 114 10.99 -2.10 -11.06
C ASN A 114 9.95 -1.33 -10.23
N THR A 115 10.12 -1.27 -8.90
CA THR A 115 9.23 -0.50 -8.02
C THR A 115 9.34 1.00 -8.30
N ASN A 116 10.55 1.56 -8.35
CA ASN A 116 10.77 2.97 -8.65
C ASN A 116 10.19 3.36 -10.01
N MET A 117 10.37 2.51 -11.03
CA MET A 117 9.83 2.75 -12.37
C MET A 117 8.30 2.75 -12.38
N ARG A 118 7.68 1.84 -11.62
CA ARG A 118 6.22 1.78 -11.45
C ARG A 118 5.70 3.01 -10.72
N ASP A 119 6.38 3.45 -9.67
CA ASP A 119 6.00 4.61 -8.88
C ASP A 119 6.11 5.89 -9.74
N LEU A 120 7.16 6.00 -10.55
CA LEU A 120 7.36 7.12 -11.46
C LEU A 120 6.31 7.17 -12.58
N LYS A 121 5.89 6.02 -13.12
CA LYS A 121 4.75 5.91 -14.04
C LYS A 121 3.43 6.30 -13.37
N THR A 122 3.24 5.90 -12.11
CA THR A 122 2.03 6.23 -11.34
C THR A 122 1.97 7.73 -11.06
N PHE A 123 3.09 8.33 -10.69
CA PHE A 123 3.24 9.78 -10.54
C PHE A 123 2.89 10.50 -11.84
N ALA A 124 3.46 10.08 -12.97
CA ALA A 124 3.15 10.67 -14.27
C ALA A 124 1.65 10.55 -14.62
N ASN A 125 1.04 9.38 -14.45
CA ASN A 125 -0.38 9.19 -14.75
C ASN A 125 -1.32 10.01 -13.85
N ASN A 126 -0.94 10.28 -12.60
CA ASN A 126 -1.77 11.01 -11.64
C ASN A 126 -1.57 12.53 -11.67
N THR A 127 -0.46 13.03 -12.23
CA THR A 127 -0.18 14.47 -12.32
C THR A 127 -1.23 15.29 -13.12
N PRO A 128 -1.83 14.81 -14.23
CA PRO A 128 -2.89 15.58 -14.91
C PRO A 128 -4.19 15.72 -14.11
N ALA A 129 -4.29 15.19 -12.88
CA ALA A 129 -5.51 15.25 -12.06
C ALA A 129 -5.99 16.65 -11.67
N TYR A 130 -5.23 17.74 -11.89
CA TYR A 130 -5.69 19.09 -11.60
C TYR A 130 -6.90 19.51 -12.45
N THR A 131 -6.90 19.21 -13.76
CA THR A 131 -8.03 19.52 -14.65
C THR A 131 -9.26 18.68 -14.30
N THR A 132 -9.05 17.41 -13.96
CA THR A 132 -10.09 16.49 -13.48
C THR A 132 -10.67 16.94 -12.14
N ALA A 133 -9.83 17.36 -11.19
CA ALA A 133 -10.27 17.88 -9.89
C ALA A 133 -11.03 19.20 -10.02
N LYS A 134 -10.55 20.13 -10.86
CA LYS A 134 -11.26 21.38 -11.18
C LYS A 134 -12.65 21.11 -11.74
N ASN A 135 -12.75 20.24 -12.74
CA ASN A 135 -14.03 19.91 -13.39
C ASN A 135 -14.99 19.21 -12.42
N LYS A 136 -14.47 18.35 -11.54
CA LYS A 136 -15.28 17.68 -10.51
C LYS A 136 -15.79 18.65 -9.45
N VAL A 137 -14.95 19.56 -8.96
CA VAL A 137 -15.35 20.60 -8.00
C VAL A 137 -16.40 21.53 -8.62
N LEU A 138 -16.21 21.96 -9.87
CA LEU A 138 -17.22 22.78 -10.58
C LEU A 138 -18.53 22.03 -10.77
N SER A 139 -18.48 20.76 -11.16
CA SER A 139 -19.66 19.90 -11.28
C SER A 139 -20.39 19.71 -9.95
N ASP A 140 -19.67 19.47 -8.85
CA ASP A 140 -20.27 19.26 -7.53
C ASP A 140 -20.87 20.57 -6.98
N LEU A 141 -20.25 21.72 -7.27
CA LEU A 141 -20.78 23.04 -6.93
C LEU A 141 -22.04 23.39 -7.74
N ASP A 142 -22.08 23.09 -9.04
CA ASP A 142 -23.27 23.29 -9.89
C ASP A 142 -24.43 22.36 -9.48
N ASN A 143 -24.12 21.22 -8.85
CA ASN A 143 -25.07 20.20 -8.39
C ASN A 143 -25.35 20.23 -6.87
N ILE A 144 -25.11 21.35 -6.19
CA ILE A 144 -25.28 21.46 -4.73
C ILE A 144 -26.71 21.16 -4.25
N GLY A 145 -27.73 21.48 -5.06
CA GLY A 145 -29.14 21.21 -4.77
C GLY A 145 -29.43 19.72 -4.57
N PRO A 146 -29.19 18.85 -5.58
CA PRO A 146 -29.37 17.41 -5.41
C PRO A 146 -28.37 16.77 -4.44
N LEU A 147 -27.11 17.24 -4.37
CA LEU A 147 -26.11 16.63 -3.49
C LEU A 147 -26.38 16.92 -2.00
N LEU A 148 -26.54 18.18 -1.63
CA LEU A 148 -26.77 18.59 -0.26
C LEU A 148 -28.25 18.40 0.11
N GLY A 149 -29.15 18.90 -0.74
CA GLY A 149 -30.59 18.81 -0.51
C GLY A 149 -31.12 17.38 -0.59
N GLY A 150 -30.58 16.52 -1.47
CA GLY A 150 -30.92 15.10 -1.51
C GLY A 150 -30.41 14.33 -0.28
N ARG A 151 -29.23 14.68 0.24
CA ARG A 151 -28.71 14.07 1.48
C ARG A 151 -29.52 14.52 2.72
N ILE A 152 -29.93 15.78 2.77
CA ILE A 152 -30.83 16.31 3.81
C ILE A 152 -32.18 15.61 3.72
N HIS A 153 -32.78 15.56 2.52
CA HIS A 153 -34.06 14.86 2.29
C HIS A 153 -33.98 13.40 2.73
N SER A 154 -33.00 12.62 2.26
CA SER A 154 -32.85 11.20 2.62
C SER A 154 -32.63 10.94 4.11
N GLN A 155 -31.98 11.86 4.84
CA GLN A 155 -31.80 11.71 6.28
C GLN A 155 -33.07 12.06 7.06
N LEU A 156 -33.75 13.15 6.69
CA LEU A 156 -34.99 13.55 7.34
C LEU A 156 -36.18 12.67 6.94
N GLU A 157 -36.14 12.03 5.77
CA GLU A 157 -37.22 11.18 5.25
C GLU A 157 -37.58 10.07 6.25
N LYS A 158 -36.56 9.52 6.92
CA LYS A 158 -36.68 8.45 7.92
C LYS A 158 -37.55 8.84 9.11
N ASP A 159 -37.60 10.12 9.46
CA ASP A 159 -38.31 10.61 10.64
C ASP A 159 -39.57 11.41 10.25
N VAL A 160 -39.51 12.20 9.17
CA VAL A 160 -40.58 13.11 8.74
C VAL A 160 -41.72 12.36 8.04
N VAL A 161 -41.42 11.43 7.13
CA VAL A 161 -42.47 10.69 6.39
C VAL A 161 -43.34 9.83 7.32
N PRO A 162 -42.78 9.01 8.23
CA PRO A 162 -43.60 8.23 9.17
C PRO A 162 -44.46 9.11 10.09
N SER A 163 -43.97 10.29 10.47
CA SER A 163 -44.70 11.25 11.29
C SER A 163 -45.88 11.86 10.52
N LEU A 164 -45.68 12.24 9.25
CA LEU A 164 -46.73 12.74 8.36
C LEU A 164 -47.79 11.66 8.06
N ASP A 165 -47.37 10.42 7.81
CA ASP A 165 -48.30 9.29 7.62
C ASP A 165 -49.14 9.00 8.87
N THR A 166 -48.53 9.09 10.05
CA THR A 166 -49.25 8.92 11.31
C THR A 166 -50.31 10.01 11.48
N ALA A 167 -49.97 11.27 11.16
CA ALA A 167 -50.92 12.38 11.20
C ALA A 167 -52.05 12.22 10.18
N LEU A 168 -51.75 11.72 8.97
CA LEU A 168 -52.76 11.45 7.94
C LEU A 168 -53.74 10.35 8.39
N ARG A 169 -53.22 9.27 8.99
CA ARG A 169 -54.04 8.20 9.56
C ARG A 169 -54.93 8.70 10.69
N MET A 170 -54.42 9.59 11.55
CA MET A 170 -55.23 10.24 12.59
C MET A 170 -56.35 11.09 11.99
N ALA A 171 -56.08 11.85 10.92
CA ALA A 171 -57.12 12.61 10.23
C ALA A 171 -58.22 11.69 9.67
N GLY A 172 -57.84 10.54 9.10
CA GLY A 172 -58.78 9.50 8.66
C GLY A 172 -59.63 8.95 9.80
N ALA A 173 -58.99 8.53 10.89
CA ALA A 173 -59.67 8.00 12.08
C ALA A 173 -60.65 9.02 12.71
N MET A 174 -60.31 10.31 12.71
CA MET A 174 -61.21 11.37 13.19
C MET A 174 -62.47 11.51 12.32
N ARG A 175 -62.34 11.34 10.99
CA ARG A 175 -63.48 11.38 10.07
C ARG A 175 -64.40 10.16 10.27
N GLU A 176 -63.82 8.97 10.40
CA GLU A 176 -64.58 7.75 10.72
C GLU A 176 -65.26 7.86 12.08
N THR A 177 -64.58 8.42 13.08
CA THR A 177 -65.15 8.66 14.42
C THR A 177 -66.33 9.62 14.35
N LYS A 178 -66.26 10.68 13.54
CA LYS A 178 -67.39 11.57 13.30
C LYS A 178 -68.59 10.81 12.72
N GLU A 179 -68.37 10.08 11.64
CA GLU A 179 -69.44 9.31 10.97
C GLU A 179 -70.09 8.30 11.93
N ALA A 180 -69.29 7.62 12.76
CA ALA A 180 -69.78 6.72 13.79
C ALA A 180 -70.61 7.45 14.86
N LEU A 181 -70.16 8.62 15.34
CA LEU A 181 -70.90 9.42 16.33
C LEU A 181 -72.20 9.99 15.76
N GLU A 182 -72.22 10.42 14.50
CA GLU A 182 -73.44 10.87 13.82
C GLU A 182 -74.47 9.74 13.70
N ASN A 183 -74.03 8.54 13.32
CA ASN A 183 -74.88 7.35 13.27
C ASN A 183 -75.43 6.97 14.65
N VAL A 184 -74.61 7.03 15.71
CA VAL A 184 -75.05 6.78 17.09
C VAL A 184 -76.06 7.83 17.54
N SER A 185 -75.81 9.11 17.26
CA SER A 185 -76.74 10.20 17.60
C SER A 185 -78.10 10.02 16.93
N SER A 186 -78.11 9.73 15.63
CA SER A 186 -79.34 9.48 14.88
C SER A 186 -80.08 8.23 15.38
N SER A 187 -79.34 7.15 15.66
CA SER A 187 -79.93 5.92 16.20
C SER A 187 -80.53 6.12 17.59
N LEU A 188 -79.88 6.94 18.43
CA LEU A 188 -80.38 7.29 19.76
C LEU A 188 -81.67 8.09 19.68
N GLU A 189 -81.76 9.05 18.77
CA GLU A 189 -82.96 9.86 18.54
C GLU A 189 -84.14 9.00 18.08
N VAL A 190 -83.91 8.12 17.09
CA VAL A 190 -84.93 7.17 16.60
C VAL A 190 -85.38 6.21 17.70
N LEU A 191 -84.45 5.72 18.54
CA LEU A 191 -84.77 4.80 19.62
C LEU A 191 -85.57 5.48 20.74
N GLN A 192 -85.23 6.72 21.11
CA GLN A 192 -85.96 7.51 22.10
C GLN A 192 -87.36 7.88 21.60
N GLU A 193 -87.49 8.32 20.35
CA GLU A 193 -88.79 8.62 19.74
C GLU A 193 -89.68 7.38 19.63
N GLY A 194 -89.12 6.27 19.14
CA GLY A 194 -89.82 4.99 19.00
C GLY A 194 -90.27 4.43 20.36
N SER A 195 -89.41 4.50 21.37
CA SER A 195 -89.73 4.11 22.75
C SER A 195 -90.85 4.99 23.34
N GLY A 196 -90.77 6.30 23.15
CA GLY A 196 -91.81 7.24 23.59
C GLY A 196 -93.16 6.98 22.94
N LYS A 197 -93.19 6.74 21.61
CA LYS A 197 -94.41 6.37 20.88
C LYS A 197 -94.99 5.05 21.39
N LEU A 198 -94.17 4.01 21.54
CA LEU A 198 -94.59 2.72 22.06
C LEU A 198 -95.17 2.84 23.48
N GLN A 199 -94.52 3.61 24.36
CA GLN A 199 -95.00 3.86 25.71
C GLN A 199 -96.34 4.60 25.70
N ALA A 200 -96.50 5.63 24.87
CA ALA A 200 -97.76 6.36 24.73
C ALA A 200 -98.89 5.47 24.19
N SER A 201 -98.62 4.66 23.15
CA SER A 201 -99.58 3.71 22.59
C SER A 201 -99.99 2.64 23.61
N LEU A 202 -99.04 2.03 24.33
CA LEU A 202 -99.34 1.04 25.37
C LEU A 202 -100.13 1.64 26.54
N MET A 203 -99.83 2.88 26.95
CA MET A 203 -100.60 3.60 27.96
C MET A 203 -102.02 3.90 27.48
N GLY A 204 -102.18 4.27 26.21
CA GLY A 204 -103.49 4.47 25.57
C GLY A 204 -104.33 3.19 25.54
N GLU A 205 -103.73 2.07 25.09
CA GLU A 205 -104.40 0.75 25.08
C GLU A 205 -104.73 0.27 26.50
N ARG A 206 -103.83 0.46 27.46
CA ARG A 206 -104.08 0.14 28.87
C ARG A 206 -105.25 0.94 29.43
N ALA A 207 -105.34 2.24 29.12
CA ALA A 207 -106.46 3.09 29.53
C ALA A 207 -107.77 2.67 28.84
N SER A 208 -107.71 2.36 27.54
CA SER A 208 -108.86 1.87 26.77
C SER A 208 -109.40 0.56 27.34
N LEU A 209 -108.53 -0.44 27.55
CA LEU A 209 -108.88 -1.72 28.19
C LEU A 209 -109.40 -1.52 29.61
N SER A 210 -108.82 -0.61 30.40
CA SER A 210 -109.31 -0.27 31.73
C SER A 210 -110.73 0.32 31.68
N ASN A 211 -111.03 1.18 30.70
CA ASN A 211 -112.36 1.73 30.49
C ASN A 211 -113.36 0.64 30.07
N THR A 212 -112.98 -0.23 29.13
CA THR A 212 -113.82 -1.37 28.71
C THR A 212 -114.11 -2.33 29.87
N LEU A 213 -113.12 -2.61 30.72
CA LEU A 213 -113.30 -3.44 31.91
C LEU A 213 -114.12 -2.77 33.01
N SER A 214 -114.35 -1.45 32.91
CA SER A 214 -115.22 -0.68 33.81
C SER A 214 -116.69 -0.67 33.36
N ASP A 215 -117.02 -1.35 32.25
CA ASP A 215 -118.39 -1.49 31.77
C ASP A 215 -119.26 -2.28 32.78
N PRO A 216 -120.52 -1.87 33.02
CA PRO A 216 -121.43 -2.56 33.93
C PRO A 216 -121.60 -4.06 33.63
N ALA A 217 -121.47 -4.50 32.37
CA ALA A 217 -121.55 -5.90 31.98
C ALA A 217 -120.45 -6.77 32.63
N CYS A 218 -119.29 -6.19 32.96
CA CYS A 218 -118.20 -6.86 33.66
C CYS A 218 -118.47 -7.10 35.16
N THR A 219 -119.59 -6.60 35.70
CA THR A 219 -120.02 -6.87 37.09
C THR A 219 -121.00 -8.04 37.23
N ASN A 220 -121.49 -8.59 36.11
CA ASN A 220 -122.38 -9.75 36.12
C ASN A 220 -121.66 -11.04 36.55
N GLY A 221 -122.30 -11.81 37.43
CA GLY A 221 -121.67 -12.93 38.16
C GLY A 221 -121.01 -14.02 37.33
N ALA A 222 -121.43 -14.23 36.07
CA ALA A 222 -120.81 -15.23 35.18
C ALA A 222 -119.49 -14.76 34.52
N VAL A 223 -119.26 -13.45 34.37
CA VAL A 223 -118.13 -12.87 33.59
C VAL A 223 -117.14 -12.08 34.47
N SER A 224 -117.57 -11.70 35.68
CA SER A 224 -116.81 -10.90 36.64
C SER A 224 -115.42 -11.47 36.98
N HIS A 225 -115.28 -12.80 37.13
CA HIS A 225 -113.98 -13.42 37.42
C HIS A 225 -112.95 -13.20 36.31
N THR A 226 -113.38 -13.30 35.04
CA THR A 226 -112.53 -13.08 33.87
C THR A 226 -112.12 -11.61 33.75
N CYS A 227 -113.07 -10.68 33.91
CA CYS A 227 -112.76 -9.25 33.88
C CYS A 227 -111.76 -8.84 34.98
N ASN A 228 -111.89 -9.39 36.19
CA ASN A 228 -110.96 -9.10 37.29
C ASN A 228 -109.56 -9.69 37.07
N THR A 229 -109.47 -10.88 36.47
CA THR A 229 -108.17 -11.49 36.09
C THR A 229 -107.45 -10.67 35.04
N ILE A 230 -108.14 -10.17 34.00
CA ILE A 230 -107.54 -9.29 33.00
C ILE A 230 -107.15 -7.94 33.62
N ARG A 231 -107.96 -7.43 34.55
CA ARG A 231 -107.67 -6.18 35.25
C ARG A 231 -106.40 -6.25 36.10
N SER A 232 -106.09 -7.41 36.69
CA SER A 232 -104.85 -7.58 37.46
C SER A 232 -103.60 -7.66 36.57
N THR A 233 -103.73 -8.08 35.31
CA THR A 233 -102.61 -8.17 34.35
C THR A 233 -102.35 -6.88 33.57
N LEU A 234 -103.29 -5.93 33.54
CA LEU A 234 -103.11 -4.62 32.89
C LEU A 234 -101.86 -3.86 33.32
N THR A 235 -101.40 -4.07 34.56
CA THR A 235 -100.19 -3.44 35.08
C THR A 235 -98.92 -3.88 34.37
N GLN A 236 -98.92 -5.08 33.78
CA GLN A 236 -97.82 -5.65 33.01
C GLN A 236 -97.76 -5.09 31.59
N LEU A 237 -98.83 -4.42 31.12
CA LEU A 237 -98.87 -3.76 29.83
C LEU A 237 -98.16 -2.40 29.92
N GLY A 238 -96.84 -2.42 29.76
CA GLY A 238 -95.97 -1.24 29.78
C GLY A 238 -94.62 -1.51 29.12
N ALA A 239 -93.96 -0.46 28.65
CA ALA A 239 -92.59 -0.54 28.14
C ALA A 239 -91.60 -0.44 29.32
N ASN A 240 -90.82 -1.50 29.59
CA ASN A 240 -89.83 -1.54 30.68
C ASN A 240 -88.44 -1.00 30.29
N ALA A 241 -88.24 -0.59 29.04
CA ALA A 241 -86.95 -0.09 28.57
C ALA A 241 -86.90 1.45 28.67
N ASP A 242 -85.98 1.95 29.49
CA ASP A 242 -85.71 3.39 29.67
C ASP A 242 -84.40 3.77 28.95
N PHE A 243 -84.54 4.25 27.72
CA PHE A 243 -83.41 4.69 26.89
C PHE A 243 -83.00 6.16 27.12
N SER A 244 -83.65 6.86 28.06
CA SER A 244 -83.25 8.22 28.46
C SER A 244 -81.94 8.25 29.24
N ARG A 245 -81.49 7.08 29.74
CA ARG A 245 -80.23 6.90 30.48
C ARG A 245 -79.01 6.69 29.59
N LEU A 246 -79.20 6.53 28.28
CA LEU A 246 -78.09 6.44 27.35
C LEU A 246 -77.35 7.77 27.28
N THR A 247 -76.02 7.73 27.26
CA THR A 247 -75.17 8.93 27.31
C THR A 247 -75.33 9.75 26.03
N ASP A 248 -75.54 11.06 26.19
CA ASP A 248 -75.57 12.00 25.07
C ASP A 248 -74.18 12.11 24.41
N VAL A 249 -74.14 11.86 23.10
CA VAL A 249 -72.92 11.93 22.29
C VAL A 249 -72.71 13.31 21.64
N SER A 250 -73.66 14.24 21.80
CA SER A 250 -73.64 15.57 21.16
C SER A 250 -72.38 16.36 21.51
N HIS A 251 -71.92 16.29 22.76
CA HIS A 251 -70.69 16.97 23.19
C HIS A 251 -69.42 16.37 22.54
N ALA A 252 -69.36 15.04 22.43
CA ALA A 252 -68.25 14.37 21.77
C ALA A 252 -68.24 14.68 20.26
N LEU A 253 -69.42 14.74 19.62
CA LEU A 253 -69.58 15.11 18.22
C LEU A 253 -69.20 16.58 17.97
N ALA A 254 -69.55 17.49 18.88
CA ALA A 254 -69.16 18.91 18.81
C ALA A 254 -67.64 19.10 18.91
N ASN A 255 -66.98 18.33 19.77
CA ASN A 255 -65.52 18.35 19.90
C ASN A 255 -64.84 17.84 18.63
N VAL A 256 -65.28 16.70 18.08
CA VAL A 256 -64.72 16.15 16.82
C VAL A 256 -64.97 17.11 15.65
N ASN A 257 -66.15 17.71 15.55
CA ASN A 257 -66.44 18.72 14.52
C ASN A 257 -65.58 19.97 14.65
N THR A 258 -65.24 20.39 15.88
CA THR A 258 -64.35 21.54 16.10
C THR A 258 -62.93 21.24 15.62
N VAL A 259 -62.42 20.04 15.85
CA VAL A 259 -61.10 19.61 15.37
C VAL A 259 -61.07 19.46 13.84
N LEU A 260 -62.11 18.86 13.24
CA LEU A 260 -62.22 18.66 11.80
C LEU A 260 -62.39 19.96 10.99
N ARG A 261 -62.70 21.10 11.63
CA ARG A 261 -62.60 22.42 10.97
C ARG A 261 -61.18 22.74 10.53
N THR A 262 -60.19 22.20 11.23
CA THR A 262 -58.81 22.24 10.81
C THR A 262 -58.60 21.05 9.87
N ASP A 263 -58.50 21.32 8.57
CA ASP A 263 -58.25 20.28 7.57
C ASP A 263 -56.83 19.74 7.71
N LEU A 264 -56.67 18.79 8.64
CA LEU A 264 -55.40 18.15 8.96
C LEU A 264 -54.83 17.43 7.73
N SER A 265 -55.69 16.90 6.85
CA SER A 265 -55.27 16.26 5.60
C SER A 265 -54.60 17.26 4.67
N ASN A 266 -55.19 18.44 4.49
CA ASN A 266 -54.58 19.53 3.71
C ASN A 266 -53.24 20.00 4.29
N ILE A 267 -53.14 20.10 5.62
CA ILE A 267 -51.92 20.51 6.31
C ILE A 267 -50.83 19.45 6.13
N VAL A 268 -51.15 18.17 6.27
CA VAL A 268 -50.21 17.06 6.06
C VAL A 268 -49.74 17.00 4.60
N GLN A 269 -50.65 17.22 3.64
CA GLN A 269 -50.30 17.29 2.22
C GLN A 269 -49.34 18.46 1.91
N LYS A 270 -49.56 19.62 2.54
CA LYS A 270 -48.62 20.75 2.48
C LYS A 270 -47.27 20.42 3.11
N GLY A 271 -47.27 19.63 4.18
CA GLY A 271 -46.07 19.06 4.79
C GLY A 271 -45.28 18.21 3.80
N TYR A 272 -45.95 17.30 3.10
CA TYR A 272 -45.33 16.48 2.04
C TYR A 272 -44.76 17.30 0.89
N SER A 273 -45.50 18.29 0.38
CA SER A 273 -44.99 19.15 -0.69
C SER A 273 -43.78 19.98 -0.23
N SER A 274 -43.84 20.55 0.97
CA SER A 274 -42.72 21.33 1.52
C SER A 274 -41.49 20.47 1.77
N PHE A 275 -41.68 19.21 2.20
CA PHE A 275 -40.59 18.27 2.42
C PHE A 275 -39.94 17.85 1.10
N ASN A 276 -40.74 17.53 0.08
CA ASN A 276 -40.23 17.17 -1.25
C ASN A 276 -39.55 18.34 -1.96
N ASP A 277 -39.94 19.57 -1.66
CA ASP A 277 -39.29 20.78 -2.17
C ASP A 277 -37.95 21.11 -1.47
N THR A 278 -37.52 20.34 -0.47
CA THR A 278 -36.26 20.56 0.27
C THR A 278 -35.05 20.76 -0.66
N PRO A 279 -34.80 19.94 -1.71
CA PRO A 279 -33.67 20.17 -2.61
C PRO A 279 -33.73 21.49 -3.38
N LYS A 280 -34.94 21.94 -3.73
CA LYS A 280 -35.17 23.22 -4.40
C LYS A 280 -34.97 24.38 -3.43
N LEU A 281 -35.49 24.27 -2.22
CA LEU A 281 -35.33 25.26 -1.15
C LEU A 281 -33.86 25.42 -0.76
N VAL A 282 -33.11 24.32 -0.63
CA VAL A 282 -31.66 24.35 -0.39
C VAL A 282 -30.94 25.06 -1.53
N LYS A 283 -31.29 24.77 -2.80
CA LYS A 283 -30.71 25.48 -3.96
C LYS A 283 -30.99 26.99 -3.93
N GLU A 284 -32.21 27.40 -3.56
CA GLU A 284 -32.62 28.81 -3.49
C GLU A 284 -32.03 29.55 -2.28
N GLN A 285 -31.98 28.93 -1.09
CA GLN A 285 -31.37 29.54 0.10
C GLN A 285 -29.85 29.59 0.00
N THR A 286 -29.25 28.59 -0.63
CA THR A 286 -27.81 28.62 -0.92
C THR A 286 -27.51 29.60 -2.05
N LYS A 287 -28.48 30.22 -2.74
CA LYS A 287 -28.26 31.16 -3.86
C LYS A 287 -27.39 32.37 -3.50
N ASN A 288 -27.41 32.84 -2.25
CA ASN A 288 -26.55 33.94 -1.78
C ASN A 288 -25.11 33.47 -1.47
N ILE A 289 -24.94 32.25 -0.97
CA ILE A 289 -23.63 31.59 -0.79
C ILE A 289 -23.07 31.18 -2.17
N VAL A 290 -23.93 30.73 -3.07
CA VAL A 290 -23.70 30.54 -4.49
C VAL A 290 -23.48 31.90 -5.20
N GLY A 291 -23.89 33.02 -4.62
CA GLY A 291 -23.55 34.37 -5.08
C GLY A 291 -22.07 34.70 -4.86
N ALA A 292 -21.39 33.99 -3.93
CA ALA A 292 -19.94 33.98 -3.78
C ALA A 292 -19.27 32.91 -4.67
N LEU A 293 -20.03 31.99 -5.28
CA LEU A 293 -19.52 31.00 -6.24
C LEU A 293 -18.86 31.62 -7.46
N PRO A 294 -19.32 32.74 -8.06
CA PRO A 294 -18.57 33.47 -9.08
C PRO A 294 -17.18 33.92 -8.61
N ARG A 295 -17.00 34.22 -7.32
CA ARG A 295 -15.65 34.50 -6.77
C ARG A 295 -14.83 33.23 -6.64
N VAL A 296 -15.40 32.12 -6.15
CA VAL A 296 -14.70 30.83 -6.03
C VAL A 296 -14.37 30.26 -7.42
N LYS A 297 -15.34 30.25 -8.32
CA LYS A 297 -15.22 29.91 -9.74
C LYS A 297 -14.27 30.86 -10.44
N GLY A 298 -14.32 32.17 -10.17
CA GLY A 298 -13.37 33.16 -10.67
C GLY A 298 -11.95 32.96 -10.16
N MET A 299 -11.77 32.55 -8.90
CA MET A 299 -10.46 32.14 -8.37
C MET A 299 -10.00 30.83 -8.99
N LEU A 300 -10.88 29.84 -9.16
CA LEU A 300 -10.58 28.55 -9.78
C LEU A 300 -10.32 28.68 -11.29
N ASP A 301 -10.93 29.67 -11.93
CA ASP A 301 -10.70 30.07 -13.32
C ASP A 301 -9.42 30.88 -13.44
N LYS A 302 -9.10 31.75 -12.48
CA LYS A 302 -7.82 32.44 -12.43
C LYS A 302 -6.67 31.47 -12.19
N ILE A 303 -6.76 30.60 -11.19
CA ILE A 303 -5.76 29.54 -10.91
C ILE A 303 -5.71 28.57 -12.09
N GLY A 304 -6.86 28.19 -12.65
CA GLY A 304 -6.92 27.35 -13.85
C GLY A 304 -6.31 28.01 -15.09
N ALA A 305 -6.48 29.33 -15.26
CA ALA A 305 -5.91 30.14 -16.34
C ALA A 305 -4.42 30.39 -16.14
N GLU A 306 -3.96 30.55 -14.90
CA GLU A 306 -2.54 30.61 -14.56
C GLU A 306 -1.88 29.25 -14.81
N ILE A 307 -2.53 28.13 -14.43
CA ILE A 307 -2.04 26.78 -14.69
C ILE A 307 -2.12 26.42 -16.17
N THR A 308 -3.17 26.80 -16.90
CA THR A 308 -3.18 26.63 -18.38
C THR A 308 -2.24 27.60 -19.07
N GLY A 309 -1.98 28.78 -18.52
CA GLY A 309 -0.92 29.68 -18.96
C GLY A 309 0.45 29.05 -18.78
N PHE A 310 0.68 28.43 -17.61
CA PHE A 310 1.90 27.66 -17.32
C PHE A 310 2.01 26.40 -18.19
N SER A 311 0.89 25.70 -18.45
CA SER A 311 0.81 24.53 -19.33
C SER A 311 0.94 24.88 -20.81
N LYS A 312 0.58 26.10 -21.22
CA LYS A 312 0.86 26.63 -22.56
C LYS A 312 2.31 27.07 -22.70
N MET A 313 2.92 27.56 -21.63
CA MET A 313 4.34 27.90 -21.58
C MET A 313 5.24 26.66 -21.49
N PHE A 314 4.76 25.59 -20.84
CA PHE A 314 5.38 24.28 -20.73
C PHE A 314 4.33 23.22 -21.05
N PRO A 315 4.38 22.49 -22.17
CA PRO A 315 3.32 21.55 -22.57
C PRO A 315 3.29 20.31 -21.66
N VAL A 316 2.81 20.47 -20.43
CA VAL A 316 2.90 19.48 -19.34
C VAL A 316 2.28 18.14 -19.74
N GLU A 317 1.11 18.13 -20.38
CA GLU A 317 0.47 16.88 -20.82
C GLU A 317 1.28 16.12 -21.89
N ALA A 318 1.78 16.83 -22.91
CA ALA A 318 2.61 16.21 -23.94
C ALA A 318 3.99 15.79 -23.39
N SER A 319 4.57 16.59 -22.50
CA SER A 319 5.80 16.27 -21.77
C SER A 319 5.63 15.04 -20.89
N LEU A 320 4.51 14.90 -20.19
CA LEU A 320 4.22 13.72 -19.38
C LEU A 320 3.92 12.48 -20.23
N ALA A 321 3.23 12.61 -21.36
CA ALA A 321 3.06 11.51 -22.30
C ALA A 321 4.42 11.03 -22.84
N ASN A 322 5.27 11.96 -23.27
CA ASN A 322 6.64 11.67 -23.70
C ASN A 322 7.48 11.06 -22.57
N PHE A 323 7.32 11.53 -21.34
CA PHE A 323 8.00 10.98 -20.17
C PHE A 323 7.52 9.55 -19.86
N THR A 324 6.22 9.29 -19.86
CA THR A 324 5.67 7.93 -19.66
C THR A 324 6.12 6.97 -20.77
N ILE A 325 6.21 7.43 -22.01
CA ILE A 325 6.80 6.66 -23.13
C ILE A 325 8.28 6.38 -22.85
N PHE A 326 9.05 7.40 -22.46
CA PHE A 326 10.46 7.25 -22.11
C PHE A 326 10.67 6.26 -20.96
N LEU A 327 9.89 6.34 -19.89
CA LEU A 327 9.92 5.40 -18.77
C LEU A 327 9.57 3.98 -19.21
N SER A 328 8.58 3.83 -20.08
CA SER A 328 8.16 2.53 -20.60
C SER A 328 9.23 1.91 -21.51
N GLN A 329 9.86 2.72 -22.35
CA GLN A 329 10.96 2.29 -23.20
C GLN A 329 12.21 1.95 -22.37
N GLY A 330 12.55 2.80 -21.39
CA GLY A 330 13.64 2.57 -20.45
C GLY A 330 13.44 1.27 -19.66
N GLN A 331 12.23 1.02 -19.17
CA GLN A 331 11.89 -0.22 -18.48
C GLN A 331 12.09 -1.44 -19.38
N ARG A 332 11.57 -1.41 -20.62
CA ARG A 332 11.74 -2.52 -21.59
C ARG A 332 13.21 -2.77 -21.91
N ASN A 333 13.98 -1.71 -22.11
CA ASN A 333 15.42 -1.81 -22.37
C ASN A 333 16.12 -2.46 -21.18
N ILE A 334 15.85 -2.01 -19.95
CA ILE A 334 16.44 -2.59 -18.73
C ILE A 334 16.04 -4.06 -18.56
N GLU A 335 14.76 -4.38 -18.76
CA GLU A 335 14.24 -5.75 -18.67
C GLU A 335 14.90 -6.70 -19.69
N SER A 336 15.26 -6.20 -20.87
CA SER A 336 15.97 -7.00 -21.88
C SER A 336 17.38 -7.43 -21.44
N PHE A 337 18.02 -6.70 -20.52
CA PHE A 337 19.34 -7.03 -19.98
C PHE A 337 19.27 -8.00 -18.79
N TYR A 338 18.14 -8.13 -18.12
CA TYR A 338 17.97 -9.05 -16.98
C TYR A 338 18.42 -10.49 -17.24
N PRO A 339 18.04 -11.16 -18.35
CA PRO A 339 18.50 -12.52 -18.61
C PRO A 339 20.03 -12.60 -18.79
N GLN A 340 20.65 -11.60 -19.42
CA GLN A 340 22.10 -11.54 -19.59
C GLN A 340 22.82 -11.35 -18.25
N ILE A 341 22.28 -10.48 -17.39
CA ILE A 341 22.80 -10.26 -16.03
C ILE A 341 22.67 -11.54 -15.19
N ASP A 342 21.56 -12.26 -15.28
CA ASP A 342 21.35 -13.51 -14.55
C ASP A 342 22.33 -14.60 -15.01
N GLN A 343 22.57 -14.70 -16.31
CA GLN A 343 23.55 -15.63 -16.87
C GLN A 343 24.98 -15.26 -16.45
N MET A 344 25.33 -13.97 -16.48
CA MET A 344 26.64 -13.49 -16.04
C MET A 344 26.84 -13.67 -14.53
N ASP A 345 25.83 -13.42 -13.70
CA ASP A 345 25.89 -13.68 -12.25
C ASP A 345 26.07 -15.16 -11.96
N PHE A 346 25.40 -16.04 -12.71
CA PHE A 346 25.58 -17.48 -12.58
C PHE A 346 27.02 -17.91 -12.88
N TYR A 347 27.60 -17.49 -14.00
CA TYR A 347 29.00 -17.80 -14.33
C TYR A 347 29.98 -17.19 -13.34
N ARG A 348 29.77 -15.93 -12.93
CA ARG A 348 30.56 -15.25 -11.90
C ARG A 348 30.54 -16.05 -10.59
N TRP A 349 29.35 -16.45 -10.13
CA TRP A 349 29.17 -17.17 -8.88
C TRP A 349 29.88 -18.52 -8.91
N ILE A 350 29.70 -19.30 -9.98
CA ILE A 350 30.39 -20.59 -10.16
C ILE A 350 31.90 -20.39 -10.24
N GLY A 351 32.38 -19.39 -10.99
CA GLY A 351 33.80 -19.09 -11.10
C GLY A 351 34.44 -18.79 -9.75
N CYS A 352 33.79 -17.96 -8.94
CA CYS A 352 34.25 -17.67 -7.57
C CYS A 352 34.23 -18.92 -6.68
N VAL A 353 33.19 -19.75 -6.75
CA VAL A 353 33.13 -21.01 -5.99
C VAL A 353 34.27 -21.95 -6.40
N ALA A 354 34.52 -22.11 -7.70
CA ALA A 354 35.60 -22.96 -8.21
C ALA A 354 36.97 -22.50 -7.69
N VAL A 355 37.26 -21.19 -7.72
CA VAL A 355 38.50 -20.62 -7.19
C VAL A 355 38.61 -20.86 -5.67
N LEU A 356 37.51 -20.68 -4.92
CA LEU A 356 37.49 -20.96 -3.48
C LEU A 356 37.72 -22.44 -3.16
N CYS A 357 37.17 -23.36 -3.97
CA CYS A 357 37.42 -24.80 -3.81
C CYS A 357 38.91 -25.13 -3.94
N MET A 358 39.67 -24.44 -4.81
CA MET A 358 41.13 -24.64 -4.91
C MET A 358 41.86 -24.21 -3.64
N VAL A 359 41.43 -23.10 -3.01
CA VAL A 359 41.99 -22.64 -1.72
C VAL A 359 41.62 -23.60 -0.59
N VAL A 360 40.38 -24.09 -0.57
CA VAL A 360 39.91 -25.09 0.40
C VAL A 360 40.67 -26.41 0.26
N LEU A 361 41.03 -26.82 -0.96
CA LEU A 361 41.85 -28.01 -1.19
C LEU A 361 43.24 -27.88 -0.55
N VAL A 362 43.89 -26.72 -0.69
CA VAL A 362 45.16 -26.41 -0.02
C VAL A 362 44.99 -26.45 1.50
N LEU A 363 43.92 -25.86 2.03
CA LEU A 363 43.59 -25.93 3.46
C LEU A 363 43.38 -27.37 3.94
N ALA A 364 42.68 -28.20 3.16
CA ALA A 364 42.45 -29.59 3.49
C ALA A 364 43.78 -30.35 3.59
N PHE A 365 44.70 -30.15 2.63
CA PHE A 365 46.04 -30.74 2.71
C PHE A 365 46.85 -30.24 3.91
N ASN A 366 46.77 -28.95 4.24
CA ASN A 366 47.45 -28.40 5.41
C ASN A 366 46.90 -28.95 6.73
N ILE A 367 45.57 -29.01 6.87
CA ILE A 367 44.91 -29.51 8.08
C ILE A 367 45.12 -31.02 8.24
N LEU A 368 44.88 -31.81 7.18
CA LEU A 368 45.11 -33.26 7.21
C LEU A 368 46.59 -33.57 7.42
N GLY A 369 47.49 -32.81 6.79
CA GLY A 369 48.93 -32.92 6.98
C GLY A 369 49.36 -32.62 8.41
N LEU A 370 48.78 -31.59 9.04
CA LEU A 370 48.99 -31.26 10.45
C LEU A 370 48.43 -32.35 11.38
N LEU A 371 47.21 -32.84 11.14
CA LEU A 371 46.58 -33.90 11.95
C LEU A 371 47.35 -35.21 11.86
N CYS A 372 47.67 -35.69 10.65
CA CYS A 372 48.47 -36.89 10.44
C CYS A 372 49.90 -36.72 10.98
N GLY A 373 50.46 -35.51 10.87
CA GLY A 373 51.80 -35.17 11.35
C GLY A 373 51.92 -35.07 12.88
N THR A 374 50.85 -34.67 13.58
CA THR A 374 50.80 -34.60 15.06
C THR A 374 50.37 -35.93 15.66
N CYS A 375 49.31 -36.57 15.15
CA CYS A 375 48.83 -37.87 15.64
C CYS A 375 49.79 -39.03 15.29
N GLY A 376 50.48 -38.95 14.15
CA GLY A 376 51.47 -39.95 13.73
C GLY A 376 52.87 -39.72 14.31
N TYR A 377 53.06 -38.73 15.20
CA TYR A 377 54.38 -38.43 15.74
C TYR A 377 54.78 -39.40 16.85
N ASP A 378 55.74 -40.27 16.54
CA ASP A 378 56.41 -41.11 17.54
C ASP A 378 57.72 -40.44 17.99
N LYS A 379 57.90 -40.27 19.31
CA LYS A 379 59.10 -39.68 19.92
C LYS A 379 60.27 -40.67 19.99
N GLN A 380 60.03 -41.98 19.83
CA GLN A 380 61.04 -43.04 19.98
C GLN A 380 61.53 -43.59 18.64
N ALA A 381 60.86 -43.27 17.52
CA ALA A 381 61.24 -43.71 16.19
C ALA A 381 62.33 -42.82 15.57
N THR A 382 63.35 -43.43 14.96
CA THR A 382 64.37 -42.71 14.18
C THR A 382 63.76 -42.09 12.91
N PRO A 383 64.34 -41.02 12.33
CA PRO A 383 63.80 -40.36 11.13
C PRO A 383 63.57 -41.29 9.92
N THR A 384 64.29 -42.41 9.85
CA THR A 384 64.21 -43.45 8.82
C THR A 384 63.16 -44.54 9.11
N ALA A 385 62.54 -44.56 10.29
CA ALA A 385 61.55 -45.55 10.73
C ALA A 385 60.21 -44.90 11.13
N ARG A 386 59.80 -43.84 10.43
CA ARG A 386 58.53 -43.16 10.69
C ARG A 386 57.32 -44.05 10.37
N GLY A 387 56.29 -43.98 11.22
CA GLY A 387 55.01 -44.63 10.95
C GLY A 387 54.34 -44.11 9.68
N CYS A 388 53.57 -44.98 9.02
CA CYS A 388 52.86 -44.69 7.76
C CYS A 388 52.04 -43.38 7.81
N LEU A 389 51.40 -43.11 8.96
CA LEU A 389 50.61 -41.90 9.19
C LEU A 389 51.46 -40.61 9.18
N SER A 390 52.66 -40.64 9.76
CA SER A 390 53.58 -39.49 9.78
C SER A 390 54.13 -39.17 8.39
N ASN A 391 54.49 -40.22 7.63
CA ASN A 391 54.96 -40.06 6.25
C ASN A 391 53.85 -39.50 5.35
N THR A 392 52.62 -39.99 5.52
CA THR A 392 51.43 -39.47 4.83
C THR A 392 51.21 -37.99 5.16
N GLY A 393 51.34 -37.58 6.42
CA GLY A 393 51.25 -36.17 6.82
C GLY A 393 52.26 -35.28 6.12
N GLY A 394 53.52 -35.71 6.02
CA GLY A 394 54.57 -35.00 5.27
C GLY A 394 54.26 -34.86 3.78
N ASN A 395 53.76 -35.92 3.14
CA ASN A 395 53.35 -35.88 1.74
C ASN A 395 52.16 -34.95 1.50
N LEU A 396 51.18 -34.92 2.42
CA LEU A 396 50.05 -34.00 2.33
C LEU A 396 50.48 -32.54 2.48
N LEU A 397 51.39 -32.22 3.42
CA LEU A 397 51.93 -30.86 3.55
C LEU A 397 52.73 -30.44 2.30
N MET A 398 53.53 -31.34 1.74
CA MET A 398 54.25 -31.07 0.49
C MET A 398 53.31 -30.90 -0.69
N ALA A 399 52.22 -31.66 -0.76
CA ALA A 399 51.17 -31.45 -1.76
C ALA A 399 50.54 -30.06 -1.59
N GLY A 400 50.18 -29.66 -0.36
CA GLY A 400 49.65 -28.33 -0.06
C GLY A 400 50.57 -27.20 -0.55
N VAL A 401 51.89 -27.32 -0.33
CA VAL A 401 52.89 -26.37 -0.85
C VAL A 401 52.92 -26.36 -2.38
N GLY A 402 52.92 -27.53 -3.02
CA GLY A 402 52.90 -27.64 -4.49
C GLY A 402 51.68 -26.97 -5.11
N PHE A 403 50.48 -27.28 -4.62
CA PHE A 403 49.24 -26.64 -5.05
C PHE A 403 49.25 -25.13 -4.77
N SER A 404 49.84 -24.69 -3.65
CA SER A 404 49.98 -23.25 -3.34
C SER A 404 50.82 -22.53 -4.39
N PHE A 405 51.99 -23.06 -4.78
CA PHE A 405 52.82 -22.46 -5.83
C PHE A 405 52.13 -22.44 -7.20
N ILE A 406 51.32 -23.45 -7.51
CA ILE A 406 50.60 -23.53 -8.80
C ILE A 406 49.46 -22.49 -8.86
N PHE A 407 48.68 -22.33 -7.79
CA PHE A 407 47.44 -21.55 -7.81
C PHE A 407 47.53 -20.16 -7.19
N ALA A 408 48.49 -19.88 -6.30
CA ALA A 408 48.55 -18.61 -5.58
C ALA A 408 48.79 -17.41 -6.50
N TRP A 409 49.67 -17.52 -7.50
CA TRP A 409 49.93 -16.44 -8.45
C TRP A 409 48.72 -16.18 -9.36
N VAL A 410 47.99 -17.24 -9.76
CA VAL A 410 46.74 -17.13 -10.52
C VAL A 410 45.68 -16.41 -9.70
N LEU A 411 45.49 -16.83 -8.44
CA LEU A 411 44.55 -16.19 -7.51
C LEU A 411 44.90 -14.71 -7.32
N MET A 412 46.18 -14.39 -7.11
CA MET A 412 46.63 -13.01 -6.95
C MET A 412 46.40 -12.18 -8.21
N GLY A 413 46.60 -12.76 -9.40
CA GLY A 413 46.28 -12.11 -10.68
C GLY A 413 44.79 -11.76 -10.79
N ILE A 414 43.91 -12.70 -10.44
CA ILE A 414 42.45 -12.49 -10.41
C ILE A 414 42.10 -11.38 -9.42
N VAL A 415 42.57 -11.48 -8.18
CA VAL A 415 42.27 -10.50 -7.12
C VAL A 415 42.78 -9.11 -7.48
N THR A 416 44.00 -9.00 -8.01
CA THR A 416 44.58 -7.71 -8.42
C THR A 416 43.75 -7.09 -9.55
N THR A 417 43.35 -7.89 -10.54
CA THR A 417 42.52 -7.41 -11.65
C THR A 417 41.16 -6.93 -11.16
N LEU A 418 40.49 -7.72 -10.32
CA LEU A 418 39.20 -7.36 -9.73
C LEU A 418 39.30 -6.12 -8.83
N PHE A 419 40.40 -5.97 -8.09
CA PHE A 419 40.64 -4.81 -7.23
C PHE A 419 40.82 -3.52 -8.04
N VAL A 420 41.62 -3.57 -9.10
CA VAL A 420 41.83 -2.39 -9.98
C VAL A 420 40.53 -2.01 -10.65
N VAL A 421 39.85 -2.96 -11.30
CA VAL A 421 38.61 -2.69 -12.02
C VAL A 421 37.48 -2.30 -11.06
N GLY A 422 37.26 -3.10 -10.01
CA GLY A 422 36.18 -2.90 -9.04
C GLY A 422 36.36 -1.63 -8.23
N GLY A 423 37.58 -1.35 -7.76
CA GLY A 423 37.87 -0.14 -7.00
C GLY A 423 37.75 1.13 -7.82
N ASN A 424 38.18 1.11 -9.08
CA ASN A 424 37.94 2.23 -10.00
C ASN A 424 36.45 2.44 -10.27
N VAL A 425 35.67 1.38 -10.48
CA VAL A 425 34.21 1.49 -10.64
C VAL A 425 33.56 2.05 -9.39
N GLU A 426 33.96 1.61 -8.20
CA GLU A 426 33.44 2.12 -6.93
C GLU A 426 33.72 3.62 -6.79
N LYS A 427 34.95 4.05 -7.03
CA LYS A 427 35.41 5.42 -6.80
C LYS A 427 35.00 6.41 -7.89
N LEU A 428 34.95 5.99 -9.15
CA LEU A 428 34.59 6.86 -10.27
C LEU A 428 33.09 6.90 -10.55
N MET A 429 32.36 5.80 -10.29
CA MET A 429 30.94 5.70 -10.63
C MET A 429 30.04 5.60 -9.40
N CYS A 430 30.28 4.63 -8.50
CA CYS A 430 29.35 4.34 -7.40
C CYS A 430 29.32 5.45 -6.33
N GLU A 431 30.48 5.95 -5.89
CA GLU A 431 30.57 6.99 -4.86
C GLU A 431 29.99 8.34 -5.35
N PRO A 432 30.29 8.83 -6.57
CA PRO A 432 29.63 10.03 -7.09
C PRO A 432 28.13 9.87 -7.29
N LEU A 433 27.66 8.66 -7.62
CA LEU A 433 26.23 8.35 -7.73
C LEU A 433 25.55 8.39 -6.35
N ALA A 434 26.17 7.79 -5.32
CA ALA A 434 25.66 7.79 -3.95
C ALA A 434 25.63 9.20 -3.34
N ASN A 435 26.70 9.98 -3.55
CA ASN A 435 26.83 11.35 -3.04
C ASN A 435 26.10 12.40 -3.90
N ARG A 436 25.32 11.97 -4.91
CA ARG A 436 24.59 12.83 -5.86
C ARG A 436 25.48 13.81 -6.65
N GLN A 437 26.80 13.67 -6.58
CA GLN A 437 27.75 14.49 -7.31
C GLN A 437 27.65 14.23 -8.81
N LEU A 438 27.33 13.00 -9.21
CA LEU A 438 27.10 12.66 -10.61
C LEU A 438 25.95 13.49 -11.22
N PHE A 439 24.91 13.80 -10.45
CA PHE A 439 23.81 14.65 -10.93
C PHE A 439 24.28 16.08 -11.22
N LYS A 440 25.20 16.62 -10.41
CA LYS A 440 25.82 17.94 -10.68
C LYS A 440 26.64 17.94 -11.97
N ILE A 441 27.28 16.82 -12.30
CA ILE A 441 28.04 16.65 -13.55
C ILE A 441 27.08 16.56 -14.75
N ILE A 442 25.99 15.79 -14.63
CA ILE A 442 24.95 15.68 -15.66
C ILE A 442 24.25 17.03 -15.90
N ASP A 443 24.12 17.85 -14.86
CA ASP A 443 23.58 19.22 -14.93
C ASP A 443 24.57 20.24 -15.52
N THR A 444 25.81 19.85 -15.83
CA THR A 444 26.79 20.76 -16.42
C THR A 444 26.41 21.06 -17.87
N PRO A 445 26.34 22.35 -18.27
CA PRO A 445 25.80 22.72 -19.56
C PRO A 445 26.63 22.16 -20.71
N PHE A 446 25.95 21.58 -21.71
CA PHE A 446 26.55 20.97 -22.92
C PHE A 446 27.42 19.72 -22.69
N LEU A 447 27.56 19.24 -21.45
CA LEU A 447 28.46 18.13 -21.13
C LEU A 447 27.93 16.78 -21.63
N VAL A 448 26.63 16.51 -21.45
CA VAL A 448 26.00 15.23 -21.84
C VAL A 448 25.65 15.19 -23.32
N HIS A 449 25.31 16.35 -23.91
CA HIS A 449 24.98 16.44 -25.33
C HIS A 449 25.40 17.81 -25.88
N PRO A 450 26.21 17.87 -26.95
CA PRO A 450 26.76 19.14 -27.45
C PRO A 450 25.68 20.12 -27.96
N ALA A 451 24.50 19.62 -28.32
CA ALA A 451 23.36 20.42 -28.81
C ALA A 451 22.34 20.81 -27.72
N LYS A 452 22.49 20.36 -26.47
CA LYS A 452 21.54 20.65 -25.38
C LYS A 452 22.28 21.31 -24.21
N LYS A 453 21.93 22.56 -23.88
CA LYS A 453 22.45 23.26 -22.70
C LYS A 453 22.15 22.42 -21.45
N ASN A 454 20.88 22.21 -21.10
CA ASN A 454 20.49 21.38 -19.96
C ASN A 454 19.84 20.06 -20.42
N PHE A 455 20.32 18.93 -19.89
CA PHE A 455 19.89 17.58 -20.32
C PHE A 455 18.43 17.29 -19.97
N LEU A 456 18.04 17.48 -18.71
CA LEU A 456 16.71 17.16 -18.18
C LEU A 456 15.58 17.94 -18.89
N PRO A 457 15.63 19.27 -19.00
CA PRO A 457 14.57 20.02 -19.69
C PRO A 457 14.61 19.84 -21.21
N GLY A 458 15.78 19.58 -21.79
CA GLY A 458 15.90 19.18 -23.20
C GLY A 458 15.34 17.78 -23.49
N MET A 459 15.11 16.96 -22.47
CA MET A 459 14.40 15.68 -22.57
C MET A 459 12.90 15.83 -22.26
N LEU A 460 12.54 16.52 -21.17
CA LEU A 460 11.16 16.64 -20.71
C LEU A 460 10.31 17.63 -21.53
N PHE A 461 10.87 18.80 -21.82
CA PHE A 461 10.13 19.92 -22.44
C PHE A 461 10.56 20.20 -23.88
N GLN A 462 11.48 19.39 -24.42
CA GLN A 462 12.13 19.63 -25.72
C GLN A 462 12.78 21.02 -25.85
N ASN A 463 13.00 21.70 -24.71
CA ASN A 463 13.59 23.02 -24.64
C ASN A 463 14.80 22.96 -23.69
N PRO A 464 16.03 22.83 -24.21
CA PRO A 464 17.22 22.65 -23.40
C PRO A 464 17.67 23.94 -22.69
N ASN A 465 17.05 25.09 -22.94
CA ASN A 465 17.45 26.39 -22.39
C ASN A 465 16.80 26.72 -21.04
N ILE A 466 15.84 25.92 -20.58
CA ILE A 466 15.22 26.09 -19.27
C ILE A 466 16.25 25.75 -18.19
N ASP A 467 16.43 26.61 -17.18
CA ASP A 467 17.31 26.33 -16.05
C ASP A 467 16.62 25.40 -15.05
N LEU A 468 16.50 24.12 -15.42
CA LEU A 468 15.99 23.04 -14.58
C LEU A 468 17.09 21.99 -14.43
N THR A 469 17.59 21.81 -13.22
CA THR A 469 18.71 20.90 -12.92
C THR A 469 18.24 19.79 -11.99
N LEU A 470 18.77 18.58 -12.18
CA LEU A 470 18.51 17.42 -11.31
C LEU A 470 18.95 17.68 -9.87
N GLY A 471 20.01 18.45 -9.65
CA GLY A 471 20.49 18.82 -8.32
C GLY A 471 19.68 19.90 -7.60
N SER A 472 18.71 20.54 -8.28
CA SER A 472 17.78 21.49 -7.66
C SER A 472 16.45 20.85 -7.23
N MET A 473 16.23 19.57 -7.59
CA MET A 473 15.15 18.71 -7.11
C MET A 473 15.66 17.82 -5.97
#